data_AF-K7NXG1-F1
#
_entry.id   AF-K7NXG1-F1
#
_cell.length_a   1.000
_cell.length_b   1.000
_cell.length_c   1.000
_cell.angle_alpha   90.00
_cell.angle_beta   90.00
_cell.angle_gamma   90.00
#
_symmetry.space_group_name_H-M   'P 1'
#
loop_
_entity.id
_entity.type
_entity.pdbx_description
1 polymer ?
#
loop_
_entity_poly.entity_id
_entity_poly.type
_entity_poly.pdbx_seq_one_letter_code
_entity_poly.pdbx_strand_id
1 'polypeptide(L)'
;NKRIAPDEKIEAFELDYDGKRDRWNGYDPATYARVIDRYEARDEARRKYQKEQQLKKLEEKNNNPEKGEGEDSDGDDDDEDALKVDEAKVDESEQMDFAKVEKRVRTTGGGSTGTVRNLRIREDTAKYLLNLD
;
A
#
# COMPACT_ATOMS: atom_id res chain seq x y z
N ASN A 1 41.60 24.50 -39.02
CA ASN A 1 41.27 23.36 -38.12
C ASN A 1 40.64 23.84 -36.82
N LYS A 2 39.36 24.21 -36.81
CA LYS A 2 38.67 24.77 -35.61
C LYS A 2 37.52 23.90 -35.07
N ARG A 3 37.29 22.73 -35.68
CA ARG A 3 36.26 21.76 -35.29
C ARG A 3 36.81 20.35 -35.50
N ILE A 4 37.73 19.94 -34.63
CA ILE A 4 38.18 18.56 -34.55
C ILE A 4 37.32 17.91 -33.45
N ALA A 5 36.69 16.78 -33.78
CA ALA A 5 35.91 16.02 -32.82
C ALA A 5 36.83 15.32 -31.81
N PRO A 6 36.39 15.07 -30.57
CA PRO A 6 37.12 14.22 -29.64
C PRO A 6 37.18 12.79 -30.17
N ASP A 7 38.26 12.07 -29.84
CA ASP A 7 38.41 10.67 -30.21
C ASP A 7 37.41 9.81 -29.43
N GLU A 8 36.86 8.81 -30.11
CA GLU A 8 35.94 7.84 -29.51
C GLU A 8 36.70 6.72 -28.81
N LYS A 9 36.18 6.26 -27.68
CA LYS A 9 36.73 5.11 -26.97
C LYS A 9 36.13 3.83 -27.54
N ILE A 10 36.97 2.97 -28.09
CA ILE A 10 36.56 1.63 -28.55
C ILE A 10 36.51 0.71 -27.33
N GLU A 11 35.32 0.23 -26.99
CA GLU A 11 35.12 -0.72 -25.90
C GLU A 11 34.63 -2.05 -26.47
N ALA A 12 35.29 -3.14 -26.09
CA ALA A 12 34.90 -4.51 -26.44
C ALA A 12 34.37 -5.20 -25.19
N PHE A 13 33.13 -5.69 -25.27
CA PHE A 13 32.47 -6.42 -24.20
C PHE A 13 32.06 -7.80 -24.69
N GLU A 14 32.54 -8.84 -24.01
CA GLU A 14 32.03 -10.19 -24.19
C GLU A 14 30.90 -10.42 -23.18
N LEU A 15 29.67 -10.42 -23.70
CA LEU A 15 28.45 -10.64 -22.92
C LEU A 15 27.80 -11.96 -23.33
N ASP A 16 27.19 -12.61 -22.35
CA ASP A 16 26.33 -13.79 -22.55
C ASP A 16 25.06 -13.42 -23.33
N TYR A 17 24.26 -14.43 -23.72
CA TYR A 17 23.03 -14.24 -24.49
C TYR A 17 22.07 -13.25 -23.81
N ASP A 18 21.87 -13.38 -22.49
CA ASP A 18 21.01 -12.49 -21.72
C ASP A 18 21.61 -11.09 -21.58
N GLY A 19 22.93 -10.97 -21.35
CA GLY A 19 23.61 -9.68 -21.26
C GLY A 19 23.54 -8.87 -22.56
N LYS A 20 23.61 -9.53 -23.72
CA LYS A 20 23.41 -8.89 -25.04
C LYS A 20 21.99 -8.39 -25.26
N ARG A 21 21.02 -8.97 -24.56
CA ARG A 21 19.58 -8.70 -24.73
C ARG A 21 18.99 -7.95 -23.55
N ASP A 22 19.82 -7.63 -22.55
CA ASP A 22 19.38 -6.89 -21.39
C ASP A 22 18.95 -5.50 -21.82
N ARG A 23 17.65 -5.24 -21.67
CA ARG A 23 17.03 -3.96 -21.98
C ARG A 23 17.57 -2.84 -21.09
N TRP A 24 18.13 -3.18 -19.94
CA TRP A 24 18.68 -2.23 -18.99
C TRP A 24 20.18 -2.01 -19.18
N ASN A 25 20.78 -2.54 -20.25
CA ASN A 25 22.18 -2.28 -20.53
C ASN A 25 22.42 -0.77 -20.78
N GLY A 26 23.36 -0.17 -20.05
CA GLY A 26 23.62 1.27 -20.08
C GLY A 26 22.64 2.12 -19.26
N TYR A 27 21.77 1.52 -18.44
CA TYR A 27 20.93 2.28 -17.52
C TYR A 27 21.75 2.92 -16.40
N ASP A 28 21.61 4.23 -16.23
CA ASP A 28 22.20 4.97 -15.11
C ASP A 28 21.26 4.94 -13.88
N PRO A 29 21.66 4.33 -12.75
CA PRO A 29 20.85 4.27 -11.54
C PRO A 29 20.41 5.64 -11.00
N ALA A 30 21.21 6.70 -11.23
CA ALA A 30 20.86 8.05 -10.77
C ALA A 30 19.62 8.60 -11.48
N THR A 31 19.31 8.13 -12.69
CA THR A 31 18.12 8.56 -13.43
C THR A 31 16.80 8.11 -12.78
N TYR A 32 16.85 7.10 -11.89
CA TYR A 32 15.69 6.64 -11.14
C TYR A 32 15.14 7.70 -10.18
N ALA A 33 15.96 8.68 -9.78
CA ALA A 33 15.52 9.81 -8.94
C ALA A 33 14.27 10.50 -9.51
N ARG A 34 14.15 10.62 -10.83
CA ARG A 34 12.98 11.21 -11.49
C ARG A 34 11.68 10.45 -11.23
N VAL A 35 11.77 9.14 -11.03
CA VAL A 35 10.62 8.30 -10.68
C VAL A 35 10.21 8.60 -9.25
N ILE A 36 11.16 8.67 -8.33
CA ILE A 36 10.95 9.02 -6.92
C ILE A 36 10.26 10.38 -6.83
N ASP A 37 10.82 11.41 -7.46
CA ASP A 37 10.27 12.78 -7.45
C ASP A 37 8.79 12.81 -7.90
N ARG A 38 8.44 12.01 -8.92
CA ARG A 38 7.06 11.90 -9.40
C ARG A 38 6.13 11.30 -8.34
N TYR A 39 6.57 10.27 -7.63
CA TYR A 39 5.77 9.65 -6.57
C TYR A 39 5.63 10.58 -5.36
N GLU A 40 6.72 11.25 -4.96
CA GLU A 40 6.69 12.22 -3.88
C GLU A 40 5.70 13.36 -4.16
N ALA A 41 5.71 13.92 -5.37
CA ALA A 41 4.75 14.94 -5.78
C ALA A 41 3.29 14.45 -5.73
N ARG A 42 3.05 13.19 -6.11
CA ARG A 42 1.71 12.56 -6.02
C ARG A 42 1.27 12.40 -4.56
N ASP A 43 2.15 11.93 -3.70
CA ASP A 43 1.86 11.69 -2.30
C ASP A 43 1.66 12.99 -1.53
N GLU A 44 2.41 14.05 -1.87
CA GLU A 44 2.16 15.40 -1.38
C GLU A 44 0.79 15.93 -1.79
N ALA A 45 0.40 15.77 -3.05
CA ALA A 45 -0.92 16.20 -3.51
C ALA A 45 -2.04 15.45 -2.76
N ARG A 46 -1.88 14.14 -2.57
CA ARG A 46 -2.80 13.32 -1.77
C ARG A 46 -2.88 13.79 -0.32
N ARG A 47 -1.75 14.05 0.33
CA ARG A 47 -1.70 14.56 1.72
C ARG A 47 -2.37 15.93 1.85
N LYS A 48 -2.14 16.84 0.90
CA LYS A 48 -2.77 18.18 0.90
C LYS A 48 -4.28 18.06 0.75
N TYR A 49 -4.75 17.24 -0.19
CA TYR A 49 -6.17 16.98 -0.38
C TYR A 49 -6.83 16.42 0.89
N GLN A 50 -6.20 15.44 1.55
CA GLN A 50 -6.73 14.88 2.81
C GLN A 50 -6.83 15.94 3.92
N LYS A 51 -5.79 16.77 4.09
CA LYS A 51 -5.81 17.87 5.07
C LYS A 51 -6.90 18.90 4.78
N GLU A 52 -7.10 19.26 3.51
CA GLU A 52 -8.16 20.19 3.11
C GLU A 52 -9.56 19.61 3.40
N GLN A 53 -9.78 18.33 3.12
CA GLN A 53 -11.05 17.66 3.46
C GLN A 53 -11.30 17.63 4.97
N GLN A 54 -10.27 17.35 5.78
CA GLN A 54 -10.37 17.39 7.23
C GLN A 54 -10.71 18.78 7.74
N LEU A 55 -10.02 19.81 7.24
CA LEU A 55 -10.27 21.19 7.63
C LEU A 55 -11.69 21.64 7.28
N LYS A 56 -12.15 21.31 6.07
CA LYS A 56 -13.52 21.58 5.64
C LYS A 56 -14.56 20.93 6.57
N LYS A 57 -14.36 19.66 6.94
CA LYS A 57 -15.25 18.95 7.89
C LYS A 57 -15.26 19.61 9.27
N LEU A 58 -14.12 20.12 9.74
CA LEU A 58 -14.01 20.86 11.00
C LEU A 58 -14.70 22.23 10.94
N GLU A 59 -14.54 22.97 9.85
CA GLU A 59 -15.21 24.26 9.63
C GLU A 59 -16.74 24.11 9.53
N GLU A 60 -17.23 23.07 8.85
CA GLU A 60 -18.66 22.74 8.79
C GLU A 60 -19.22 22.40 10.18
N LYS A 61 -18.48 21.68 11.02
CA LYS A 61 -18.86 21.40 12.42
C LYS A 61 -18.90 22.69 13.26
N ASN A 62 -17.90 23.56 13.13
CA ASN A 62 -17.81 24.80 13.92
C ASN A 62 -18.85 25.86 13.52
N ASN A 63 -19.22 25.93 12.23
CA ASN A 63 -20.23 26.88 11.76
C ASN A 63 -21.69 26.46 12.04
N ASN A 64 -21.92 25.24 12.56
CA ASN A 64 -23.24 24.76 12.94
C ASN A 64 -23.26 24.18 14.38
N PRO A 65 -23.13 25.03 15.42
CA PRO A 65 -23.13 24.58 16.82
C PRO A 65 -24.51 24.11 17.33
N GLU A 66 -25.62 24.36 16.62
CA GLU A 66 -26.98 23.98 17.06
C GLU A 66 -27.33 22.48 16.95
N LYS A 67 -26.37 21.63 16.56
CA LYS A 67 -26.55 20.16 16.59
C LYS A 67 -25.77 19.49 17.72
N GLY A 68 -25.57 20.22 18.83
CA GLY A 68 -24.64 19.89 19.91
C GLY A 68 -25.25 19.79 21.32
N GLU A 69 -26.52 19.43 21.46
CA GLU A 69 -27.08 19.01 22.77
C GLU A 69 -27.87 17.70 22.61
N GLY A 70 -27.18 16.57 22.73
CA GLY A 70 -27.83 15.26 22.81
C GLY A 70 -26.97 14.09 22.35
N GLU A 71 -25.92 13.80 23.11
CA GLU A 71 -25.24 12.50 23.33
C GLU A 71 -23.72 12.73 23.46
N ASP A 72 -23.29 12.83 24.73
CA ASP A 72 -21.90 12.71 25.14
C ASP A 72 -21.72 11.33 25.79
N SER A 73 -20.51 10.80 25.67
CA SER A 73 -19.94 9.57 26.23
C SER A 73 -19.79 8.35 25.29
N ASP A 74 -18.52 8.17 24.93
CA ASP A 74 -17.80 6.91 24.64
C ASP A 74 -17.63 6.46 23.18
N GLY A 75 -16.55 6.94 22.57
CA GLY A 75 -15.99 6.38 21.33
C GLY A 75 -14.85 7.22 20.73
N ASP A 76 -13.93 7.70 21.57
CA ASP A 76 -12.64 8.24 21.15
C ASP A 76 -11.84 7.11 20.46
N ASP A 77 -11.89 7.01 19.12
CA ASP A 77 -10.92 6.29 18.25
C ASP A 77 -11.31 6.19 16.75
N ASP A 78 -12.27 6.95 16.22
CA ASP A 78 -12.76 6.74 14.83
C ASP A 78 -12.20 7.71 13.76
N ASP A 79 -11.31 8.64 14.12
CA ASP A 79 -10.65 9.54 13.15
C ASP A 79 -9.34 8.95 12.57
N GLU A 80 -8.97 7.71 12.91
CA GLU A 80 -7.92 6.94 12.21
C GLU A 80 -8.47 6.05 11.07
N ASP A 81 -9.78 5.78 11.00
CA ASP A 81 -10.34 4.84 10.01
C ASP A 81 -10.93 5.51 8.74
N ALA A 82 -11.10 6.83 8.73
CA ALA A 82 -11.55 7.54 7.54
C ALA A 82 -10.47 7.65 6.43
N LEU A 83 -9.23 7.19 6.67
CA LEU A 83 -8.08 7.37 5.76
C LEU A 83 -7.56 6.08 5.10
N LYS A 84 -8.19 4.92 5.35
CA LYS A 84 -7.94 3.64 4.64
C LYS A 84 -8.84 3.43 3.40
N VAL A 85 -9.25 4.50 2.71
CA VAL A 85 -10.27 4.41 1.63
C VAL A 85 -9.70 3.99 0.26
N ASP A 86 -8.46 3.47 0.20
CA ASP A 86 -7.91 2.90 -1.05
C ASP A 86 -7.73 1.36 -0.99
N GLU A 87 -8.28 0.68 0.02
CA GLU A 87 -8.37 -0.78 0.03
C GLU A 87 -9.81 -1.19 0.40
N ALA A 88 -10.65 -1.32 -0.63
CA ALA A 88 -11.96 -1.98 -0.62
C ALA A 88 -12.66 -2.02 0.75
N LYS A 89 -13.30 -0.91 1.15
CA LYS A 89 -14.34 -0.93 2.18
C LYS A 89 -15.52 -1.75 1.63
N VAL A 90 -15.42 -3.06 1.75
CA VAL A 90 -16.60 -3.93 1.92
C VAL A 90 -17.25 -3.42 3.20
N ASP A 91 -18.53 -3.09 3.12
CA ASP A 91 -19.33 -2.57 4.21
C ASP A 91 -19.08 -3.41 5.48
N GLU A 92 -18.60 -2.78 6.55
CA GLU A 92 -18.20 -3.47 7.79
C GLU A 92 -19.41 -4.18 8.45
N SER A 93 -20.64 -3.76 8.10
CA SER A 93 -21.86 -4.45 8.46
C SER A 93 -21.99 -5.85 7.84
N GLU A 94 -21.34 -6.13 6.70
CA GLU A 94 -21.25 -7.47 6.08
C GLU A 94 -20.13 -8.34 6.70
N GLN A 95 -19.22 -7.76 7.48
CA GLN A 95 -18.08 -8.46 8.07
C GLN A 95 -18.36 -8.99 9.50
N MET A 96 -19.29 -8.36 10.22
CA MET A 96 -19.70 -8.76 11.57
C MET A 96 -20.38 -10.14 11.61
N ASP A 97 -20.90 -10.62 10.50
CA ASP A 97 -21.50 -11.97 10.38
C ASP A 97 -20.45 -13.10 10.30
N PHE A 98 -19.19 -12.78 10.00
CA PHE A 98 -18.08 -13.75 10.02
C PHE A 98 -17.37 -13.83 11.39
N ALA A 99 -17.50 -12.83 12.24
CA ALA A 99 -16.86 -12.79 13.56
C ALA A 99 -17.58 -13.68 14.59
N LYS A 100 -18.88 -13.96 14.39
CA LYS A 100 -19.67 -14.93 15.18
C LYS A 100 -19.41 -16.40 14.76
N VAL A 101 -18.18 -16.73 14.34
CA VAL A 101 -17.76 -18.14 14.29
C VAL A 101 -17.43 -18.58 15.70
N GLU A 102 -18.51 -18.88 16.43
CA GLU A 102 -18.50 -19.66 17.66
C GLU A 102 -17.59 -20.86 17.44
N LYS A 103 -16.46 -20.89 18.17
CA LYS A 103 -15.34 -21.82 18.04
C LYS A 103 -15.82 -23.23 17.67
N ARG A 104 -15.87 -23.53 16.37
CA ARG A 104 -16.24 -24.87 15.91
C ARG A 104 -15.00 -25.73 16.07
N VAL A 105 -15.00 -26.43 17.20
CA VAL A 105 -14.13 -27.55 17.53
C VAL A 105 -13.81 -28.35 16.27
N ARG A 106 -12.53 -28.66 16.07
CA ARG A 106 -12.02 -29.53 15.00
C ARG A 106 -12.66 -30.91 15.11
N THR A 107 -13.83 -31.09 14.53
CA THR A 107 -14.42 -32.43 14.31
C THR A 107 -14.05 -32.90 12.90
N THR A 108 -13.89 -34.20 12.77
CA THR A 108 -13.41 -34.94 11.59
C THR A 108 -14.38 -34.92 10.40
N GLY A 109 -15.31 -33.96 10.35
CA GLY A 109 -16.35 -33.86 9.36
C GLY A 109 -16.76 -32.41 9.09
N GLY A 110 -16.11 -31.78 8.11
CA GLY A 110 -16.73 -30.75 7.27
C GLY A 110 -17.28 -29.50 7.97
N GLY A 111 -16.46 -28.82 8.78
CA GLY A 111 -16.86 -27.60 9.50
C GLY A 111 -16.14 -26.31 9.07
N SER A 112 -16.17 -25.96 7.78
CA SER A 112 -16.09 -24.58 7.26
C SER A 112 -16.17 -24.65 5.73
N THR A 113 -17.32 -24.24 5.19
CA THR A 113 -17.63 -24.16 3.76
C THR A 113 -17.34 -22.76 3.23
N GLY A 114 -16.19 -22.18 3.60
CA GLY A 114 -15.61 -21.02 2.94
C GLY A 114 -14.37 -21.46 2.16
N THR A 115 -14.22 -20.95 0.93
CA THR A 115 -13.09 -21.18 0.00
C THR A 115 -11.75 -20.60 0.51
N VAL A 116 -11.53 -20.57 1.82
CA VAL A 116 -10.33 -20.03 2.50
C VAL A 116 -9.24 -21.08 2.67
N ARG A 117 -9.53 -22.37 2.42
CA ARG A 117 -8.60 -23.50 2.68
C ARG A 117 -7.33 -23.51 1.82
N ASN A 118 -7.21 -22.64 0.81
CA ASN A 118 -6.07 -22.61 -0.11
C ASN A 118 -5.22 -21.33 -0.03
N LEU A 119 -5.48 -20.44 0.93
CA LEU A 119 -4.67 -19.23 1.15
C LEU A 119 -3.69 -19.44 2.29
N ARG A 120 -2.50 -18.82 2.16
CA ARG A 120 -1.49 -18.82 3.22
C ARG A 120 -1.93 -17.88 4.34
N ILE A 121 -1.93 -18.38 5.57
CA ILE A 121 -2.10 -17.56 6.77
C ILE A 121 -0.83 -16.72 6.93
N ARG A 122 -0.96 -15.39 7.00
CA ARG A 122 0.19 -14.47 7.09
C ARG A 122 0.92 -14.61 8.43
N GLU A 123 0.21 -14.94 9.49
CA GLU A 123 0.76 -15.13 10.84
C GLU A 123 1.61 -16.41 10.97
N ASP A 124 1.37 -17.43 10.13
CA ASP A 124 2.11 -18.69 10.16
C ASP A 124 3.37 -18.60 9.30
N THR A 125 4.51 -18.27 9.92
CA THR A 125 5.81 -18.25 9.24
C THR A 125 6.22 -19.66 8.79
N ALA A 126 6.66 -19.78 7.54
CA ALA A 126 7.15 -21.05 7.02
C ALA A 126 8.44 -21.50 7.73
N LYS A 127 8.61 -22.82 7.93
CA LYS A 127 9.74 -23.37 8.71
C LYS A 127 11.13 -22.98 8.17
N TYR A 128 11.28 -22.88 6.84
CA TYR A 128 12.53 -22.49 6.18
C TYR A 128 12.84 -20.98 6.28
N LEU A 129 11.92 -20.18 6.84
CA LEU A 129 12.14 -18.77 7.12
C LEU A 129 12.52 -18.52 8.59
N LEU A 130 12.55 -19.55 9.44
CA LEU A 130 12.85 -19.40 10.86
C LEU A 130 14.32 -19.10 11.10
N ASN A 131 15.21 -19.80 10.38
CA ASN A 131 16.65 -19.60 10.43
C ASN A 131 17.15 -19.44 8.99
N LEU A 132 17.70 -18.26 8.69
CA LEU A 132 18.23 -17.90 7.36
C LEU A 132 19.77 -17.97 7.32
N ASP A 133 20.38 -18.49 8.39
CA ASP A 133 21.82 -18.70 8.53
C ASP A 133 22.35 -19.86 7.67
#